data_AF-A0A1I1A0A3-F1
#
_entry.id   AF-A0A1I1A0A3-F1
#
_cell.length_a   1.000
_cell.length_b   1.000
_cell.length_c   1.000
_cell.angle_alpha   90.00
_cell.angle_beta   90.00
_cell.angle_gamma   90.00
#
_symmetry.space_group_name_H-M   'P 1'
#
loop_
_entity.id
_entity.type
_entity.pdbx_description
1 polymer ?
#
loop_
_entity_poly.entity_id
_entity_poly.type
_entity_poly.pdbx_seq_one_letter_code
_entity_poly.pdbx_strand_id
1 'polypeptide(L)'
;MTTHAADPAVADLALVYAGTRSLADLARLRDAVRSSPGFDVGLDVVGAVSPAMARGDHAAAVAIVQALMPGAFFSPSAHAALGAAHAALGDDARAGAERRTQVLALESIRSTGDGTRERPWSVLRISDQYDVLRADRRVPREQTLLVVAGRSLDRHVCEDGSEAWFEVGRLVGA
;
A
#
# COMPACT_ATOMS: atom_id res chain seq x y z
N MET A 1 -10.22 26.23 -26.34
CA MET A 1 -9.43 24.98 -26.39
C MET A 1 -8.54 24.99 -25.16
N THR A 2 -9.04 24.48 -24.04
CA THR A 2 -8.28 24.40 -22.79
C THR A 2 -7.29 23.26 -22.93
N THR A 3 -6.00 23.61 -22.99
CA THR A 3 -4.90 22.65 -22.92
C THR A 3 -4.99 21.95 -21.57
N HIS A 4 -5.45 20.69 -21.56
CA HIS A 4 -5.32 19.85 -20.39
C HIS A 4 -3.83 19.54 -20.25
N ALA A 5 -3.16 20.15 -19.27
CA ALA A 5 -1.82 19.73 -18.90
C ALA A 5 -1.89 18.23 -18.60
N ALA A 6 -0.98 17.44 -19.18
CA ALA A 6 -0.93 16.02 -18.87
C ALA A 6 -0.76 15.85 -17.36
N ASP A 7 -1.59 15.01 -16.74
CA ASP A 7 -1.44 14.71 -15.32
C ASP A 7 -0.03 14.16 -15.06
N PRO A 8 0.66 14.64 -14.01
CA PRO A 8 2.03 14.19 -13.73
C PRO A 8 2.05 12.69 -13.45
N ALA A 9 3.06 11.99 -13.96
CA ALA A 9 3.20 10.56 -13.76
C ALA A 9 3.37 10.24 -12.26
N VAL A 10 2.88 9.08 -11.82
CA VAL A 10 3.03 8.60 -10.43
C VAL A 10 4.50 8.60 -9.99
N ALA A 11 5.43 8.28 -10.90
CA ALA A 11 6.86 8.30 -10.61
C ALA A 11 7.38 9.71 -10.27
N ASP A 12 6.93 10.74 -10.97
CA ASP A 12 7.35 12.13 -10.72
C ASP A 12 6.83 12.62 -9.37
N LEU A 13 5.54 12.34 -9.09
CA LEU A 13 4.92 12.66 -7.81
C LEU A 13 5.58 11.89 -6.65
N ALA A 14 6.00 10.65 -6.87
CA ALA A 14 6.74 9.85 -5.91
C ALA A 14 8.10 10.47 -5.56
N LEU A 15 8.85 10.97 -6.55
CA LEU A 15 10.11 11.66 -6.33
C LEU A 15 9.91 12.95 -5.52
N VAL A 16 8.88 13.73 -5.83
CA VAL A 16 8.54 14.94 -5.05
C VAL A 16 8.21 14.56 -3.60
N TYR A 17 7.29 13.61 -3.40
CA TYR A 17 6.91 13.17 -2.05
C TYR A 17 8.10 12.61 -1.27
N ALA A 18 8.97 11.82 -1.90
CA ALA A 18 10.15 11.27 -1.25
C ALA A 18 11.08 12.36 -0.69
N GLY A 19 11.18 13.51 -1.37
CA GLY A 19 11.98 14.66 -0.95
C GLY A 19 11.29 15.57 0.08
N THR A 20 9.97 15.78 -0.03
CA THR A 20 9.25 16.74 0.83
C THR A 20 8.64 16.11 2.07
N ARG A 21 8.20 14.84 1.97
CA ARG A 21 7.41 14.14 2.98
C ARG A 21 6.16 14.90 3.44
N SER A 22 5.66 15.82 2.61
CA SER A 22 4.52 16.66 2.96
C SER A 22 3.19 15.92 2.80
N LEU A 23 2.20 16.25 3.64
CA LEU A 23 0.85 15.68 3.52
C LEU A 23 0.14 16.14 2.23
N ALA A 24 0.45 17.33 1.73
CA ALA A 24 -0.10 17.85 0.48
C ALA A 24 0.40 17.05 -0.73
N ASP A 25 1.71 16.76 -0.80
CA ASP A 25 2.27 15.96 -1.88
C ASP A 25 1.85 14.49 -1.77
N LEU A 26 1.73 13.97 -0.55
CA LEU A 26 1.15 12.64 -0.32
C LEU A 26 -0.29 12.55 -0.85
N ALA A 27 -1.13 13.55 -0.57
CA ALA A 27 -2.51 13.55 -1.04
C ALA A 27 -2.57 13.50 -2.57
N ARG A 28 -1.76 14.34 -3.24
CA ARG A 28 -1.67 14.36 -4.71
C ARG A 28 -1.20 13.02 -5.29
N LEU A 29 -0.18 12.42 -4.69
CA LEU A 29 0.33 11.11 -5.12
C LEU A 29 -0.69 9.99 -4.89
N ARG A 30 -1.38 9.98 -3.75
CA ARG A 30 -2.45 9.00 -3.47
C ARG A 30 -3.60 9.13 -4.46
N ASP A 31 -3.98 10.34 -4.84
CA ASP A 31 -5.03 10.56 -5.84
C ASP A 31 -4.59 10.11 -7.24
N ALA A 32 -3.34 10.38 -7.65
CA ALA A 32 -2.79 9.87 -8.90
C ALA A 32 -2.75 8.33 -8.93
N VAL A 33 -2.35 7.68 -7.84
CA VAL A 33 -2.36 6.21 -7.71
C VAL A 33 -3.77 5.64 -7.83
N ARG A 34 -4.78 6.26 -7.18
CA ARG A 34 -6.18 5.82 -7.28
C ARG A 34 -6.75 5.92 -8.68
N SER A 35 -6.36 6.95 -9.44
CA SER A 35 -6.80 7.16 -10.82
C SER A 35 -5.99 6.37 -11.84
N SER A 36 -4.99 5.59 -11.41
CA SER A 36 -4.10 4.86 -12.30
C SER A 36 -4.72 3.53 -12.77
N PRO A 37 -4.39 3.08 -13.99
CA PRO A 37 -4.64 1.70 -14.40
C PRO A 37 -4.05 0.71 -13.39
N GLY A 38 -4.75 -0.39 -13.14
CA GLY A 38 -4.34 -1.41 -12.17
C GLY A 38 -4.62 -1.03 -10.70
N PHE A 39 -5.22 0.12 -10.41
CA PHE A 39 -5.72 0.40 -9.07
C PHE A 39 -6.95 -0.46 -8.77
N ASP A 40 -6.86 -1.23 -7.68
CA ASP A 40 -7.93 -2.07 -7.16
C ASP A 40 -7.84 -2.04 -5.62
N VAL A 41 -8.99 -1.75 -4.98
CA VAL A 41 -9.15 -1.69 -3.52
C VAL A 41 -9.07 -3.07 -2.87
N GLY A 42 -9.42 -4.12 -3.62
CA GLY A 42 -9.40 -5.52 -3.22
C GLY A 42 -8.14 -6.26 -3.65
N LEU A 43 -7.12 -5.55 -4.14
CA LEU A 43 -5.89 -6.16 -4.65
C LEU A 43 -5.21 -7.03 -3.58
N ASP A 44 -5.11 -8.32 -3.85
CA ASP A 44 -4.29 -9.28 -3.09
C ASP A 44 -3.03 -9.65 -3.88
N VAL A 45 -1.96 -8.88 -3.65
CA VAL A 45 -0.66 -9.13 -4.31
C VAL A 45 -0.08 -10.47 -3.86
N VAL A 46 -0.20 -10.82 -2.58
CA VAL A 46 0.38 -12.04 -2.02
C VAL A 46 -0.26 -13.25 -2.70
N GLY A 47 -1.59 -13.30 -2.78
CA GLY A 47 -2.32 -14.34 -3.51
C GLY A 47 -1.93 -14.41 -4.98
N ALA A 48 -1.81 -13.26 -5.65
CA ALA A 48 -1.47 -13.20 -7.07
C ALA A 48 -0.07 -13.77 -7.40
N VAL A 49 0.95 -13.48 -6.57
CA VAL A 49 2.33 -13.92 -6.85
C VAL A 49 2.67 -15.30 -6.25
N SER A 50 1.93 -15.75 -5.23
CA SER A 50 2.24 -16.98 -4.49
C SER A 50 2.47 -18.21 -5.39
N PRO A 51 1.67 -18.48 -6.43
CA PRO A 51 1.89 -19.63 -7.30
C PRO A 51 3.23 -19.56 -8.06
N ALA A 52 3.65 -18.38 -8.52
CA ALA A 52 4.91 -18.20 -9.22
C ALA A 52 6.10 -18.34 -8.25
N MET A 53 6.01 -17.67 -7.09
CA MET A 53 7.03 -17.75 -6.04
C MET A 53 7.25 -19.18 -5.55
N ALA A 54 6.18 -19.96 -5.34
CA ALA A 54 6.27 -21.35 -4.87
C ALA A 54 6.97 -22.29 -5.86
N ARG A 55 6.95 -21.98 -7.16
CA ARG A 55 7.66 -22.75 -8.19
C ARG A 55 9.06 -22.22 -8.50
N GLY A 56 9.52 -21.18 -7.79
CA GLY A 56 10.78 -20.49 -8.09
C GLY A 56 10.75 -19.64 -9.36
N ASP A 57 9.57 -19.39 -9.93
CA ASP A 57 9.40 -18.54 -11.12
C ASP A 57 9.34 -17.06 -10.71
N HIS A 58 10.48 -16.57 -10.23
CA HIS A 58 10.61 -15.20 -9.74
C HIS A 58 10.46 -14.16 -10.85
N ALA A 59 10.79 -14.52 -12.10
CA ALA A 59 10.60 -13.65 -13.25
C ALA A 59 9.10 -13.41 -13.52
N ALA A 60 8.27 -14.46 -13.46
CA ALA A 60 6.83 -14.30 -13.55
C ALA A 60 6.25 -13.48 -12.40
N ALA A 61 6.74 -13.67 -11.16
CA ALA A 61 6.32 -12.85 -10.03
C ALA A 61 6.60 -11.36 -10.26
N VAL A 62 7.77 -11.01 -10.80
CA VAL A 62 8.09 -9.63 -11.20
C VAL A 62 7.12 -9.12 -12.26
N ALA A 63 6.88 -9.90 -13.32
CA ALA A 63 5.98 -9.49 -14.41
C ALA A 63 4.55 -9.26 -13.93
N ILE A 64 4.03 -10.12 -13.03
CA ILE A 64 2.70 -9.97 -12.42
C ILE A 64 2.60 -8.63 -11.69
N VAL A 65 3.55 -8.31 -10.82
CA VAL A 65 3.48 -7.07 -10.04
C VAL A 65 3.69 -5.83 -10.93
N GLN A 66 4.59 -5.90 -11.91
CA GLN A 66 4.82 -4.81 -12.86
C GLN A 66 3.56 -4.49 -13.69
N ALA A 67 2.76 -5.48 -14.04
CA ALA A 67 1.49 -5.28 -14.75
C ALA A 67 0.43 -4.55 -13.91
N LEU A 68 0.57 -4.53 -12.58
CA LEU A 68 -0.31 -3.81 -11.65
C LEU A 68 0.14 -2.35 -11.43
N MET A 69 1.31 -1.98 -11.93
CA MET A 69 1.82 -0.61 -11.81
C MET A 69 1.21 0.30 -12.90
N PRO A 70 0.97 1.60 -12.59
CA PRO A 70 1.31 2.27 -11.34
C PRO A 70 0.25 2.17 -10.25
N GLY A 71 -0.90 1.53 -10.51
CA GLY A 71 -1.97 1.35 -9.53
C GLY A 71 -1.48 0.76 -8.20
N ALA A 72 -0.58 -0.23 -8.23
CA ALA A 72 -0.03 -0.87 -7.04
C ALA A 72 1.12 -0.11 -6.33
N PHE A 73 1.49 1.10 -6.77
CA PHE A 73 2.67 1.83 -6.26
C PHE A 73 2.68 2.04 -4.73
N PHE A 74 1.51 2.17 -4.11
CA PHE A 74 1.41 2.31 -2.65
C PHE A 74 0.95 1.03 -1.95
N SER A 75 1.12 -0.14 -2.57
CA SER A 75 0.99 -1.43 -1.90
C SER A 75 2.34 -1.86 -1.30
N PRO A 76 2.49 -1.92 0.04
CA PRO A 76 3.71 -2.46 0.64
C PRO A 76 3.98 -3.90 0.22
N SER A 77 2.94 -4.74 0.12
CA SER A 77 3.05 -6.11 -0.37
C SER A 77 3.58 -6.23 -1.81
N ALA A 78 3.22 -5.31 -2.72
CA ALA A 78 3.77 -5.30 -4.08
C ALA A 78 5.30 -5.13 -4.08
N HIS A 79 5.78 -4.15 -3.32
CA HIS A 79 7.21 -3.88 -3.20
C HIS A 79 7.94 -4.97 -2.42
N ALA A 80 7.30 -5.60 -1.43
CA ALA A 80 7.86 -6.76 -0.74
C ALA A 80 8.05 -7.95 -1.72
N ALA A 81 7.05 -8.23 -2.56
CA ALA A 81 7.10 -9.29 -3.55
C ALA A 81 8.19 -9.04 -4.61
N LEU A 82 8.25 -7.82 -5.17
CA LEU A 82 9.31 -7.43 -6.11
C LEU A 82 10.69 -7.53 -5.47
N GLY A 83 10.84 -7.05 -4.23
CA GLY A 83 12.11 -7.13 -3.51
C GLY A 83 12.59 -8.56 -3.31
N ALA A 84 11.69 -9.47 -2.91
CA ALA A 84 11.99 -10.89 -2.75
C ALA A 84 12.34 -11.57 -4.08
N ALA A 85 11.56 -11.31 -5.13
CA ALA A 85 11.77 -11.90 -6.45
C ALA A 85 13.09 -11.42 -7.08
N HIS A 86 13.42 -10.13 -6.98
CA HIS A 86 14.71 -9.60 -7.47
C HIS A 86 15.89 -10.18 -6.71
N ALA A 87 15.81 -10.32 -5.39
CA ALA A 87 16.86 -10.94 -4.60
C ALA A 87 17.10 -12.41 -5.02
N ALA A 88 16.02 -13.17 -5.25
CA ALA A 88 16.11 -14.55 -5.70
C ALA A 88 16.70 -14.69 -7.13
N LEU A 89 16.58 -13.65 -7.96
CA LEU A 89 17.20 -13.55 -9.28
C LEU A 89 18.65 -13.02 -9.22
N GLY A 90 19.18 -12.71 -8.04
CA GLY A 90 20.53 -12.16 -7.86
C GLY A 90 20.64 -10.65 -8.17
N ASP A 91 19.54 -9.93 -8.29
CA ASP A 91 19.52 -8.48 -8.53
C ASP A 91 19.32 -7.71 -7.21
N ASP A 92 20.38 -7.65 -6.42
CA ASP A 92 20.37 -6.99 -5.10
C ASP A 92 20.10 -5.48 -5.18
N ALA A 93 20.49 -4.84 -6.29
CA ALA A 93 20.28 -3.42 -6.51
C ALA A 93 18.79 -3.10 -6.63
N ARG A 94 18.06 -3.84 -7.49
CA ARG A 94 16.61 -3.71 -7.60
C ARG A 94 15.90 -4.17 -6.33
N ALA A 95 16.34 -5.27 -5.73
CA ALA A 95 15.77 -5.72 -4.45
C ALA A 95 15.88 -4.64 -3.36
N GLY A 96 17.02 -3.94 -3.30
CA GLY A 96 17.24 -2.82 -2.39
C GLY A 96 16.37 -1.59 -2.71
N ALA A 97 16.12 -1.30 -3.99
CA ALA A 97 15.20 -0.24 -4.39
C ALA A 97 13.77 -0.53 -3.94
N GLU A 98 13.29 -1.74 -4.18
CA GLU A 98 11.94 -2.16 -3.78
C GLU A 98 11.75 -2.14 -2.26
N ARG A 99 12.74 -2.56 -1.48
CA ARG A 99 12.70 -2.43 -0.02
C ARG A 99 12.55 -0.97 0.44
N ARG A 100 13.23 -0.01 -0.21
CA ARG A 100 13.06 1.41 0.11
C ARG A 100 11.65 1.90 -0.25
N THR A 101 11.10 1.46 -1.37
CA THR A 101 9.74 1.82 -1.78
C THR A 101 8.68 1.19 -0.88
N GLN A 102 8.89 -0.04 -0.40
CA GLN A 102 8.04 -0.68 0.61
C GLN A 102 7.99 0.15 1.89
N VAL A 103 9.14 0.62 2.39
CA VAL A 103 9.21 1.51 3.55
C VAL A 103 8.47 2.81 3.29
N LEU A 104 8.66 3.43 2.13
CA LEU A 104 7.94 4.64 1.72
C LEU A 104 6.42 4.42 1.72
N ALA A 105 5.94 3.29 1.21
CA ALA A 105 4.51 2.96 1.20
C ALA A 105 3.93 2.82 2.62
N LEU A 106 4.64 2.14 3.53
CA LEU A 106 4.25 2.02 4.94
C LEU A 106 4.26 3.38 5.67
N GLU A 107 5.32 4.18 5.47
CA GLU A 107 5.43 5.53 6.02
C GLU A 107 4.30 6.43 5.51
N SER A 108 3.88 6.26 4.26
CA SER A 108 2.76 7.02 3.69
C SER A 108 1.47 6.79 4.48
N ILE A 109 1.19 5.56 4.88
CA ILE A 109 0.01 5.21 5.70
C ILE A 109 0.18 5.76 7.11
N ARG A 110 1.33 5.51 7.74
CA ARG A 110 1.61 5.97 9.11
C ARG A 110 1.65 7.50 9.24
N SER A 111 1.89 8.24 8.16
CA SER A 111 1.87 9.71 8.20
C SER A 111 0.45 10.30 8.36
N THR A 112 -0.60 9.49 8.14
CA THR A 112 -1.99 9.96 8.17
C THR A 112 -2.62 9.96 9.56
N GLY A 113 -1.99 9.30 10.54
CA GLY A 113 -2.53 9.11 11.89
C GLY A 113 -1.55 8.35 12.78
N ASP A 114 -2.00 7.86 13.93
CA ASP A 114 -1.21 7.05 14.85
C ASP A 114 -1.83 5.66 15.12
N GLY A 115 -2.89 5.31 14.39
CA GLY A 115 -3.55 4.01 14.49
C GLY A 115 -4.49 3.89 15.69
N THR A 116 -4.70 4.97 16.45
CA THR A 116 -5.74 5.06 17.48
C THR A 116 -7.11 5.33 16.86
N ARG A 117 -8.17 5.16 17.66
CA ARG A 117 -9.54 5.47 17.23
C ARG A 117 -9.72 6.94 16.82
N GLU A 118 -9.07 7.84 17.55
CA GLU A 118 -9.16 9.29 17.34
C GLU A 118 -8.40 9.71 16.07
N ARG A 119 -7.25 9.07 15.82
CA ARG A 119 -6.38 9.34 14.67
C ARG A 119 -6.03 8.05 13.92
N PRO A 120 -7.02 7.41 13.29
CA PRO A 120 -6.81 6.15 12.59
C PRO A 120 -5.92 6.36 11.36
N TRP A 121 -5.25 5.30 10.91
CA TRP A 121 -4.50 5.35 9.66
C TRP A 121 -5.44 5.28 8.44
N SER A 122 -5.15 6.01 7.38
CA SER A 122 -5.86 5.91 6.10
C SER A 122 -5.11 5.01 5.12
N VAL A 123 -5.80 4.01 4.60
CA VAL A 123 -5.28 3.05 3.61
C VAL A 123 -5.85 3.30 2.21
N LEU A 124 -5.20 2.74 1.19
CA LEU A 124 -5.73 2.73 -0.18
C LEU A 124 -6.41 1.40 -0.52
N ARG A 125 -6.06 0.33 0.21
CA ARG A 125 -6.57 -1.03 0.02
C ARG A 125 -6.84 -1.68 1.37
N ILE A 126 -7.67 -2.72 1.35
CA ILE A 126 -7.90 -3.53 2.54
C ILE A 126 -6.61 -4.26 2.96
N SER A 127 -5.85 -4.78 1.99
CA SER A 127 -4.57 -5.47 2.24
C SER A 127 -3.53 -4.61 2.96
N ASP A 128 -3.55 -3.29 2.75
CA ASP A 128 -2.59 -2.36 3.35
C ASP A 128 -2.67 -2.38 4.89
N GLN A 129 -3.86 -2.67 5.46
CA GLN A 129 -4.03 -2.78 6.91
C GLN A 129 -3.17 -3.89 7.50
N TYR A 130 -3.20 -5.07 6.88
CA TYR A 130 -2.40 -6.22 7.29
C TYR A 130 -0.91 -6.00 7.03
N ASP A 131 -0.55 -5.23 6.00
CA ASP A 131 0.84 -4.85 5.75
C ASP A 131 1.40 -3.98 6.89
N VAL A 132 0.62 -3.02 7.39
CA VAL A 132 1.00 -2.21 8.56
C VAL A 132 1.11 -3.08 9.82
N LEU A 133 0.11 -3.91 10.10
CA LEU A 133 0.12 -4.81 11.26
C LEU A 133 1.32 -5.74 11.25
N ARG A 134 1.63 -6.36 10.10
CA ARG A 134 2.80 -7.23 9.92
C ARG A 134 4.09 -6.46 10.15
N ALA A 135 4.20 -5.24 9.62
CA ALA A 135 5.38 -4.39 9.81
C ALA A 135 5.56 -3.97 11.29
N ASP A 136 4.46 -3.81 12.02
CA ASP A 136 4.45 -3.51 13.46
C ASP A 136 4.55 -4.75 14.35
N ARG A 137 4.65 -5.95 13.74
CA ARG A 137 4.67 -7.25 14.43
C ARG A 137 3.43 -7.48 15.30
N ARG A 138 2.29 -6.97 14.85
CA ARG A 138 0.97 -7.17 15.47
C ARG A 138 0.23 -8.27 14.73
N VAL A 139 -0.31 -9.22 15.47
CA VAL A 139 -1.10 -10.34 14.93
C VAL A 139 -2.58 -10.03 15.16
N PRO A 140 -3.37 -9.71 14.11
CA PRO A 140 -4.79 -9.46 14.26
C PRO A 140 -5.53 -10.75 14.59
N ARG A 141 -6.46 -10.68 15.54
CA ARG A 141 -7.31 -11.79 15.97
C ARG A 141 -8.77 -11.55 15.65
N GLU A 142 -9.23 -10.31 15.79
CA GLU A 142 -10.59 -9.89 15.48
C GLU A 142 -10.53 -8.62 14.63
N GLN A 143 -11.45 -8.53 13.67
CA GLN A 143 -11.65 -7.34 12.86
C GLN A 143 -13.13 -6.99 12.85
N THR A 144 -13.45 -5.73 13.13
CA THR A 144 -14.82 -5.23 13.18
C THR A 144 -14.93 -3.90 12.45
N LEU A 145 -15.82 -3.84 11.46
CA LEU A 145 -16.20 -2.60 10.78
C LEU A 145 -17.20 -1.81 11.63
N LEU A 146 -16.88 -0.56 11.91
CA LEU A 146 -17.66 0.35 12.74
C LEU A 146 -18.00 1.62 11.96
N VAL A 147 -19.25 2.06 12.03
CA VAL A 147 -19.65 3.39 11.53
C VAL A 147 -19.78 4.34 12.72
N VAL A 148 -18.89 5.32 12.82
CA VAL A 148 -18.85 6.29 13.92
C VAL A 148 -18.90 7.70 13.35
N ALA A 149 -19.95 8.45 13.67
CA ALA A 149 -20.14 9.83 13.18
C ALA A 149 -20.01 9.96 11.64
N GLY A 150 -20.51 8.96 10.90
CA GLY A 150 -20.47 8.93 9.44
C GLY A 150 -19.13 8.46 8.84
N ARG A 151 -18.12 8.13 9.65
CA ARG A 151 -16.84 7.56 9.22
C ARG A 151 -16.90 6.04 9.31
N SER A 152 -16.31 5.35 8.34
CA SER A 152 -16.21 3.89 8.37
C SER A 152 -14.82 3.50 8.84
N LEU A 153 -14.74 2.96 10.04
CA LEU A 153 -13.51 2.60 10.71
C LEU A 153 -13.42 1.09 10.82
N ASP A 154 -12.28 0.53 10.43
CA ASP A 154 -11.96 -0.86 10.62
C ASP A 154 -11.08 -1.00 11.87
N ARG A 155 -11.56 -1.74 12.86
CA ARG A 155 -10.86 -1.97 14.13
C ARG A 155 -10.30 -3.38 14.14
N HIS A 156 -8.99 -3.49 14.27
CA HIS A 156 -8.31 -4.76 14.55
C HIS A 156 -7.98 -4.85 16.04
N VAL A 157 -8.38 -5.96 16.67
CA VAL A 157 -7.88 -6.36 18.00
C VAL A 157 -6.81 -7.42 17.79
N CYS A 158 -5.63 -7.18 18.35
CA CYS A 158 -4.47 -8.05 18.20
C CYS A 158 -4.40 -9.07 19.35
N GLU A 159 -3.59 -10.11 19.19
CA GLU A 159 -3.43 -11.18 20.20
C GLU A 159 -2.96 -10.66 21.57
N ASP A 160 -2.17 -9.58 21.60
CA ASP A 160 -1.70 -8.93 22.82
C ASP A 160 -2.74 -7.97 23.45
N GLY A 161 -3.95 -7.91 22.88
CA GLY A 161 -5.03 -7.02 23.30
C GLY A 161 -4.90 -5.58 22.78
N SER A 162 -3.83 -5.25 22.04
CA SER A 162 -3.69 -3.94 21.42
C SER A 162 -4.69 -3.75 20.27
N GLU A 163 -5.00 -2.50 19.98
CA GLU A 163 -5.90 -2.14 18.89
C GLU A 163 -5.16 -1.38 17.78
N ALA A 164 -5.63 -1.56 16.55
CA ALA A 164 -5.25 -0.74 15.41
C ALA A 164 -6.50 -0.33 14.64
N TRP A 165 -6.59 0.96 14.34
CA TRP A 165 -7.76 1.57 13.71
C TRP A 165 -7.39 2.14 12.35
N PHE A 166 -8.21 1.80 11.35
CA PHE A 166 -8.02 2.23 9.98
C PHE A 166 -9.28 2.94 9.46
N GLU A 167 -9.12 4.09 8.82
CA GLU A 167 -10.19 4.75 8.07
C GLU A 167 -10.33 4.08 6.70
N VAL A 168 -11.49 3.47 6.48
CA VAL A 168 -11.82 2.71 5.27
C VAL A 168 -13.01 3.29 4.52
N GLY A 169 -13.54 4.46 4.91
CA GLY A 169 -14.72 5.06 4.27
C GLY A 169 -14.64 5.29 2.76
N ARG A 170 -13.44 5.38 2.17
CA ARG A 170 -13.26 5.45 0.71
C ARG A 170 -13.19 4.08 0.02
N LEU A 171 -13.19 2.99 0.79
CA LEU A 171 -13.12 1.61 0.34
C LEU A 171 -14.47 0.89 0.49
N VAL A 172 -15.28 1.28 1.48
CA VAL A 172 -16.62 0.72 1.71
C VAL A 172 -17.66 1.61 1.03
N GLY A 173 -18.36 1.07 0.01
CA GLY A 173 -19.40 1.79 -0.75
C GLY A 173 -18.96 2.33 -2.11
N ALA A 174 -17.80 1.92 -2.61
CA ALA A 174 -17.40 2.09 -4.02
C ALA A 174 -18.01 0.99 -4.91
#